data_AF-A0A7V8NQ09-F1
#
_entry.id   AF-A0A7V8NQ09-F1
#
_cell.length_a   1.000
_cell.length_b   1.000
_cell.length_c   1.000
_cell.angle_alpha   90.00
_cell.angle_beta   90.00
_cell.angle_gamma   90.00
#
_symmetry.space_group_name_H-M   'P 1'
#
loop_
_entity.id
_entity.type
_entity.pdbx_description
1 polymer ?
#
loop_
_entity_poly.entity_id
_entity_poly.type
_entity_poly.pdbx_seq_one_letter_code
_entity_poly.pdbx_strand_id
1 'polypeptide(L)'
;EPETLLTMRVTLPYVSLYDDPQRRAAFYDRALENLAVIPGVRFAITAKGFPFSGLRDDGPYWTEGHLDASASAQRVAVLQSISPDYFRALGVPLTEGRGFRDSDGPDAAPVAIVARRLARAEWPNSRAIGQRLKVNSTDASSPWLTVVGVVDDVRYVWMDRAEGPAIYRPYRQSPQYYAAFAVRVAGDPAALVPAARAAIAKVDPERPIFEVKTMAQVISESTLPIAYLAVMLGVAGALAVLLASMGVYGVMAFGVIERTHEIGVRMALGANPLDTLRLFLRRGMVLATTGISIGLPCALSLARLAAYVLYGVRPNDPFVYIAASVTLAGIALLACYVPARRAMRVDPMVALRYE
;
A
#
# COMPACT_ATOMS: atom_id res chain seq x y z
N GLU A 1 -3.12 3.60 18.63
CA GLU A 1 -4.59 3.68 18.84
C GLU A 1 -5.28 4.49 17.72
N PRO A 2 -5.41 3.94 16.50
CA PRO A 2 -6.17 4.58 15.42
C PRO A 2 -7.68 4.57 15.68
N GLU A 3 -8.17 3.59 16.45
CA GLU A 3 -9.59 3.44 16.75
C GLU A 3 -10.17 4.61 17.55
N THR A 4 -9.35 5.34 18.32
CA THR A 4 -9.83 6.44 19.17
C THR A 4 -9.75 7.81 18.47
N LEU A 5 -9.44 7.86 17.17
CA LEU A 5 -9.36 9.08 16.37
C LEU A 5 -10.53 9.13 15.40
N LEU A 6 -11.39 10.14 15.55
CA LEU A 6 -12.40 10.47 14.56
C LEU A 6 -11.83 11.52 13.61
N THR A 7 -11.78 11.20 12.33
CA THR A 7 -11.35 12.11 11.26
C THR A 7 -12.56 12.66 10.52
N MET A 8 -12.45 13.89 10.02
CA MET A 8 -13.48 14.56 9.23
C MET A 8 -12.85 15.59 8.31
N ARG A 9 -13.53 15.95 7.22
CA ARG A 9 -13.00 16.88 6.24
C ARG A 9 -13.90 18.09 6.08
N VAL A 10 -13.27 19.22 5.78
CA VAL A 10 -13.92 20.48 5.41
C VAL A 10 -13.22 21.05 4.18
N THR A 11 -14.03 21.57 3.27
CA THR A 11 -13.56 22.31 2.09
C THR A 11 -14.01 23.76 2.22
N LEU A 12 -13.04 24.67 2.17
CA LEU A 12 -13.30 26.09 2.04
C LEU A 12 -13.32 26.46 0.54
N PRO A 13 -14.32 27.22 0.08
CA PRO A 13 -14.44 27.59 -1.33
C PRO A 13 -13.31 28.54 -1.78
N TYR A 14 -12.82 28.30 -3.00
CA TYR A 14 -11.72 29.05 -3.64
C TYR A 14 -12.07 30.49 -4.03
N VAL A 15 -13.36 30.83 -4.11
CA VAL A 15 -13.82 32.12 -4.66
C VAL A 15 -14.85 32.70 -3.70
N SER A 16 -14.41 33.28 -2.58
CA SER A 16 -15.29 33.90 -1.57
C SER A 16 -14.49 34.58 -0.44
N LEU A 17 -15.16 34.82 0.70
CA LEU A 17 -14.65 35.18 2.03
C LEU A 17 -13.29 34.56 2.40
N TYR A 18 -13.00 33.33 1.96
CA TYR A 18 -11.82 32.55 2.33
C TYR A 18 -10.62 32.71 1.38
N ASP A 19 -10.66 33.59 0.39
CA ASP A 19 -9.47 33.93 -0.41
C ASP A 19 -8.37 34.53 0.49
N ASP A 20 -8.77 35.33 1.48
CA ASP A 20 -7.90 35.84 2.54
C ASP A 20 -7.36 34.70 3.44
N PRO A 21 -6.02 34.48 3.47
CA PRO A 21 -5.39 33.52 4.37
C PRO A 21 -5.73 33.73 5.85
N GLN A 22 -5.88 34.98 6.31
CA GLN A 22 -6.17 35.26 7.72
C GLN A 22 -7.56 34.75 8.11
N ARG A 23 -8.55 34.88 7.21
CA ARG A 23 -9.90 34.34 7.44
C ARG A 23 -9.93 32.83 7.45
N ARG A 24 -9.12 32.17 6.61
CA ARG A 24 -8.94 30.71 6.67
C ARG A 24 -8.33 30.28 8.01
N ALA A 25 -7.27 30.94 8.45
CA ALA A 25 -6.64 30.65 9.75
C ALA A 25 -7.64 30.82 10.90
N ALA A 26 -8.41 31.91 10.92
CA ALA A 26 -9.43 32.18 11.94
C ALA A 26 -10.56 31.13 11.96
N PHE A 27 -10.97 30.61 10.78
CA PHE A 27 -11.91 29.48 10.72
C PHE A 27 -11.33 28.24 11.40
N TYR A 28 -10.07 27.90 11.10
CA TYR A 28 -9.39 26.75 11.70
C TYR A 28 -9.21 26.90 13.22
N ASP A 29 -8.83 28.10 13.70
CA ASP A 29 -8.74 28.40 15.14
C ASP A 29 -10.08 28.13 15.84
N ARG A 30 -11.17 28.76 15.37
CA ARG A 30 -12.51 28.61 15.97
C ARG A 30 -13.03 27.19 15.89
N ALA A 31 -12.76 26.49 14.79
CA ALA A 31 -13.13 25.09 14.62
C ALA A 31 -12.42 24.19 15.64
N LEU A 32 -11.11 24.38 15.84
CA LEU A 32 -10.33 23.63 16.82
C LEU A 32 -10.79 23.93 18.25
N GLU A 33 -11.02 25.19 18.59
CA GLU A 33 -11.55 25.61 19.90
C GLU A 33 -12.89 24.94 20.19
N ASN A 34 -13.83 24.99 19.25
CA ASN A 34 -15.16 24.38 19.41
C ASN A 34 -15.10 22.85 19.50
N LEU A 35 -14.17 22.20 18.80
CA LEU A 35 -13.98 20.75 18.87
C LEU A 35 -13.31 20.33 20.18
N ALA A 36 -12.36 21.11 20.69
CA ALA A 36 -11.60 20.82 21.90
C ALA A 36 -12.47 20.86 23.17
N VAL A 37 -13.51 21.69 23.20
CA VAL A 37 -14.43 21.79 24.34
C VAL A 37 -15.51 20.70 24.38
N ILE A 38 -15.58 19.81 23.39
CA ILE A 38 -16.54 18.70 23.39
C ILE A 38 -16.15 17.71 24.50
N PRO A 39 -17.06 17.36 25.43
CA PRO A 39 -16.77 16.39 26.48
C PRO A 39 -16.23 15.07 25.94
N GLY A 40 -15.11 14.59 26.50
CA GLY A 40 -14.45 13.35 26.10
C GLY A 40 -13.39 13.50 25.00
N VAL A 41 -13.23 14.70 24.41
CA VAL A 41 -12.11 15.01 23.50
C VAL A 41 -10.84 15.26 24.31
N ARG A 42 -9.76 14.55 23.96
CA ARG A 42 -8.41 14.71 24.52
C ARG A 42 -7.54 15.64 23.67
N PHE A 43 -7.69 15.58 22.36
CA PHE A 43 -7.01 16.44 21.40
C PHE A 43 -7.93 16.77 20.24
N ALA A 44 -7.91 18.02 19.79
CA ALA A 44 -8.48 18.45 18.51
C ALA A 44 -7.34 18.94 17.63
N ILE A 45 -7.24 18.41 16.41
CA ILE A 45 -6.13 18.70 15.50
C ILE A 45 -6.64 18.97 14.09
N THR A 46 -5.87 19.74 13.33
CA THR A 46 -6.07 19.94 11.89
C THR A 46 -4.80 19.63 11.13
N ALA A 47 -4.96 19.12 9.92
CA ALA A 47 -3.90 18.84 8.97
C ALA A 47 -4.41 19.05 7.54
N LYS A 48 -3.51 19.16 6.56
CA LYS A 48 -3.93 19.12 5.14
C LYS A 48 -4.53 17.75 4.79
N GLY A 49 -3.93 16.69 5.32
CA GLY A 49 -4.42 15.31 5.20
C GLY A 49 -3.83 14.43 6.29
N PHE A 50 -4.58 13.39 6.69
CA PHE A 50 -4.07 12.40 7.63
C PHE A 50 -3.39 11.24 6.89
N PRO A 51 -2.47 10.52 7.57
CA PRO A 51 -1.92 9.28 7.02
C PRO A 51 -3.01 8.35 6.47
N PHE A 52 -2.77 7.77 5.30
CA PHE A 52 -3.67 6.83 4.62
C PHE A 52 -5.02 7.40 4.15
N SER A 53 -5.30 8.69 4.34
CA SER A 53 -6.57 9.30 3.94
C SER A 53 -6.69 9.60 2.45
N GLY A 54 -5.71 9.19 1.64
CA GLY A 54 -5.62 9.53 0.21
C GLY A 54 -5.26 11.00 -0.08
N LEU A 55 -5.13 11.84 0.94
CA LEU A 55 -4.77 13.25 0.82
C LEU A 55 -3.28 13.42 1.04
N ARG A 56 -2.54 13.18 -0.05
CA ARG A 56 -1.11 13.44 -0.12
C ARG A 56 -0.86 14.67 -0.96
N ASP A 57 -0.05 15.56 -0.42
CA ASP A 57 0.42 16.77 -1.11
C ASP A 57 1.94 16.68 -1.21
N ASP A 58 2.41 16.27 -2.39
CA ASP A 58 3.83 16.27 -2.70
C ASP A 58 4.18 17.60 -3.35
N GLY A 59 5.19 18.27 -2.80
CA GLY A 59 5.64 19.55 -3.32
C GLY A 59 7.15 19.66 -3.34
N PRO A 60 7.70 20.47 -4.26
CA PRO A 60 9.13 20.67 -4.34
C PRO A 60 9.64 21.48 -3.16
N TYR A 61 10.89 21.23 -2.77
CA TYR A 61 11.58 22.01 -1.75
C TYR A 61 13.05 22.23 -2.10
N TRP A 62 13.62 23.27 -1.50
CA TRP A 62 15.01 23.66 -1.69
C TRP A 62 15.63 24.02 -0.34
N THR A 63 16.91 23.71 -0.16
CA THR A 63 17.67 24.08 1.03
C THR A 63 18.58 25.27 0.73
N GLU A 64 18.98 25.99 1.77
CA GLU A 64 19.96 27.08 1.64
C GLU A 64 21.24 26.55 0.99
N GLY A 65 21.71 27.24 -0.06
CA GLY A 65 22.85 26.80 -0.88
C GLY A 65 22.52 25.85 -2.04
N HIS A 66 21.28 25.40 -2.20
CA HIS A 66 20.86 24.48 -3.29
C HIS A 66 19.56 24.95 -3.97
N LEU A 67 19.54 26.19 -4.47
CA LEU A 67 18.38 26.75 -5.17
C LEU A 67 18.29 26.36 -6.65
N ASP A 68 19.43 26.01 -7.27
CA ASP A 68 19.55 25.82 -8.73
C ASP A 68 19.28 24.37 -9.20
N ALA A 69 18.58 23.57 -8.40
CA ALA A 69 18.25 22.20 -8.81
C ALA A 69 17.43 22.22 -10.11
N SER A 70 17.96 21.58 -11.16
CA SER A 70 17.23 21.43 -12.43
C SER A 70 15.89 20.74 -12.20
N ALA A 71 14.90 20.97 -13.06
CA ALA A 71 13.58 20.34 -12.95
C ALA A 71 13.65 18.79 -12.85
N SER A 72 14.68 18.18 -13.44
CA SER A 72 14.97 16.74 -13.36
C SER A 72 15.60 16.27 -12.03
N ALA A 73 16.15 17.19 -11.23
CA ALA A 73 16.78 16.93 -9.92
C ALA A 73 15.96 17.53 -8.76
N GLN A 74 14.73 17.96 -9.04
CA GLN A 74 13.89 18.66 -8.09
C GLN A 74 13.49 17.73 -6.95
N ARG A 75 13.88 18.10 -5.72
CA ARG A 75 13.59 17.33 -4.51
C ARG A 75 12.14 17.55 -4.12
N VAL A 76 11.46 16.46 -3.77
CA VAL A 76 10.03 16.48 -3.42
C VAL A 76 9.86 15.94 -2.01
N ALA A 77 8.99 16.59 -1.24
CA ALA A 77 8.60 16.15 0.09
C ALA A 77 7.08 16.21 0.24
N VAL A 78 6.56 15.39 1.15
CA VAL A 78 5.17 15.53 1.60
C VAL A 78 5.06 16.84 2.38
N LEU A 79 4.21 17.74 1.92
CA LEU A 79 3.97 19.03 2.55
C LEU A 79 2.69 18.97 3.39
N GLN A 80 2.82 19.31 4.66
CA GLN A 80 1.70 19.32 5.60
C GLN A 80 1.57 20.68 6.27
N SER A 81 0.34 21.09 6.51
CA SER A 81 0.02 22.26 7.33
C SER A 81 -0.78 21.76 8.52
N ILE A 82 -0.23 21.88 9.74
CA ILE A 82 -0.72 21.16 10.91
C ILE A 82 -0.94 22.09 12.12
N SER A 83 -1.82 21.67 13.03
CA SER A 83 -1.94 22.26 14.38
C SER A 83 -0.83 21.82 15.34
N PRO A 84 -0.54 22.60 16.39
CA PRO A 84 0.47 22.28 17.41
C PRO A 84 0.37 20.87 18.02
N ASP A 85 -0.83 20.38 18.28
CA ASP A 85 -1.06 19.08 18.93
C ASP A 85 -1.01 17.89 17.98
N TYR A 86 -0.80 18.10 16.67
CA TYR A 86 -0.86 17.05 15.63
C TYR A 86 -0.01 15.83 15.97
N PHE A 87 1.27 16.03 16.28
CA PHE A 87 2.18 14.92 16.57
C PHE A 87 1.83 14.19 17.87
N ARG A 88 1.44 14.93 18.91
CA ARG A 88 1.00 14.35 20.19
C ARG A 88 -0.27 13.51 20.01
N ALA A 89 -1.22 14.04 19.25
CA ALA A 89 -2.46 13.36 18.94
C ALA A 89 -2.27 12.15 18.02
N LEU A 90 -1.23 12.11 17.17
CA LEU A 90 -0.90 10.92 16.37
C LEU A 90 0.08 9.95 17.06
N GLY A 91 0.67 10.35 18.19
CA GLY A 91 1.70 9.57 18.87
C GLY A 91 3.05 9.55 18.14
N VAL A 92 3.35 10.59 17.36
CA VAL A 92 4.61 10.75 16.65
C VAL A 92 5.62 11.47 17.55
N PRO A 93 6.76 10.85 17.91
CA PRO A 93 7.77 11.49 18.75
C PRO A 93 8.43 12.69 18.09
N LEU A 94 8.63 13.76 18.87
CA LEU A 94 9.57 14.84 18.55
C LEU A 94 10.96 14.42 19.00
N THR A 95 11.92 14.44 18.08
CA THR A 95 13.26 13.89 18.28
C THR A 95 14.27 14.99 18.61
N GLU A 96 14.11 16.16 18.00
CA GLU A 96 14.99 17.31 18.20
C GLU A 96 14.18 18.61 18.18
N GLY A 97 14.67 19.63 18.88
CA GLY A 97 14.09 20.97 18.87
C GLY A 97 12.75 21.06 19.59
N ARG A 98 11.76 21.70 18.96
CA ARG A 98 10.45 21.98 19.53
C ARG A 98 9.31 21.72 18.54
N GLY A 99 8.12 21.45 19.08
CA GLY A 99 6.87 21.52 18.33
C GLY A 99 6.47 22.97 18.00
N PHE A 100 5.41 23.11 17.20
CA PHE A 100 4.77 24.40 16.98
C PHE A 100 4.09 24.91 18.25
N ARG A 101 4.08 26.22 18.41
CA ARG A 101 3.48 26.94 19.54
C ARG A 101 2.44 27.92 19.03
N ASP A 102 1.58 28.40 19.92
CA ASP A 102 0.60 29.43 19.53
C ASP A 102 1.24 30.74 19.06
N SER A 103 2.46 31.02 19.53
CA SER A 103 3.27 32.15 19.09
C SER A 103 3.80 32.05 17.66
N ASP A 104 3.77 30.85 17.04
CA ASP A 104 4.17 30.65 15.64
C ASP A 104 3.02 31.06 14.68
N GLY A 105 2.54 32.29 14.86
CA GLY A 105 1.45 32.90 14.10
C GLY A 105 1.87 33.44 12.73
N PRO A 106 0.93 34.08 12.00
CA PRO A 106 1.18 34.61 10.66
C PRO A 106 2.23 35.74 10.64
N ASP A 107 2.30 36.54 11.72
CA ASP A 107 3.26 37.66 11.83
C ASP A 107 4.61 37.25 12.44
N ALA A 108 4.75 35.99 12.85
CA ALA A 108 6.00 35.45 13.39
C ALA A 108 6.96 35.04 12.27
N ALA A 109 8.22 34.81 12.63
CA ALA A 109 9.19 34.23 11.70
C ALA A 109 8.66 32.90 11.12
N PRO A 110 8.74 32.67 9.80
CA PRO A 110 8.26 31.45 9.19
C PRO A 110 9.08 30.23 9.65
N VAL A 111 8.39 29.20 10.13
CA VAL A 111 9.02 28.01 10.72
C VAL A 111 8.52 26.71 10.08
N ALA A 112 9.35 25.68 10.15
CA ALA A 112 9.00 24.33 9.72
C ALA A 112 9.49 23.28 10.72
N ILE A 113 8.80 22.15 10.73
CA ILE A 113 9.27 20.91 11.34
C ILE A 113 9.51 19.92 10.20
N VAL A 114 10.56 19.11 10.29
CA VAL A 114 10.90 18.14 9.24
C VAL A 114 10.92 16.71 9.78
N ALA A 115 10.62 15.75 8.92
CA ALA A 115 10.79 14.35 9.26
C ALA A 115 12.28 13.96 9.35
N ARG A 116 12.62 13.02 10.23
CA ARG A 116 13.99 12.57 10.50
C ARG A 116 14.73 12.12 9.24
N ARG A 117 14.05 11.50 8.27
CA ARG A 117 14.66 11.12 6.99
C ARG A 117 15.10 12.30 6.16
N LEU A 118 14.30 13.37 6.08
CA LEU A 118 14.68 14.61 5.39
C LEU A 118 15.89 15.23 6.07
N ALA A 119 15.84 15.34 7.41
CA ALA A 119 16.93 15.90 8.20
C ALA A 119 18.27 15.20 7.92
N ARG A 120 18.29 13.86 7.91
CA ARG A 120 19.49 13.08 7.61
C ARG A 120 19.95 13.18 6.15
N ALA A 121 19.01 13.32 5.21
CA ALA A 121 19.35 13.40 3.78
C ALA A 121 19.98 14.75 3.43
N GLU A 122 19.42 15.85 3.95
CA GLU A 122 19.87 17.20 3.61
C GLU A 122 21.01 17.68 4.53
N TRP A 123 21.04 17.24 5.79
CA TRP A 123 22.05 17.65 6.78
C TRP A 123 22.66 16.43 7.49
N PRO A 124 23.35 15.52 6.79
CA PRO A 124 23.92 14.31 7.38
C PRO A 124 25.00 14.60 8.44
N ASN A 125 25.72 15.72 8.30
CA ASN A 125 26.87 16.08 9.14
C ASN A 125 26.58 17.28 10.07
N SER A 126 25.35 17.78 10.10
CA SER A 126 24.98 19.02 10.80
C SER A 126 23.63 18.85 11.50
N ARG A 127 23.37 19.67 12.53
CA ARG A 127 22.02 19.73 13.11
C ARG A 127 21.07 20.37 12.10
N ALA A 128 19.91 19.73 11.91
CA ALA A 128 18.84 20.26 11.07
C ALA A 128 18.19 21.50 11.69
N ILE A 129 18.16 21.60 13.02
CA ILE A 129 17.62 22.76 13.73
C ILE A 129 18.39 24.03 13.36
N GLY A 130 17.66 25.08 12.98
CA GLY A 130 18.21 26.37 12.55
C GLY A 130 18.48 26.47 11.05
N GLN A 131 18.51 25.33 10.34
CA GLN A 131 18.66 25.32 8.88
C GLN A 131 17.42 25.91 8.21
N ARG A 132 17.58 26.38 6.98
CA ARG A 132 16.52 27.05 6.22
C ARG A 132 16.19 26.29 4.95
N LEU A 133 14.90 26.26 4.64
CA LEU A 133 14.38 25.66 3.41
C LEU A 133 13.27 26.53 2.81
N LYS A 134 13.06 26.41 1.50
CA LYS A 134 11.89 26.93 0.78
C LYS A 134 11.04 25.76 0.29
N VAL A 135 9.73 25.98 0.16
CA VAL A 135 8.77 25.01 -0.38
C VAL A 135 7.96 25.65 -1.49
N ASN A 136 7.53 24.86 -2.48
CA ASN A 136 6.72 25.24 -3.64
C ASN A 136 7.34 26.24 -4.64
N SER A 137 8.13 27.22 -4.19
CA SER A 137 8.78 28.20 -5.07
C SER A 137 10.14 28.67 -4.50
N THR A 138 11.08 28.94 -5.40
CA THR A 138 12.38 29.58 -5.12
C THR A 138 12.33 31.11 -5.19
N ASP A 139 11.24 31.69 -5.66
CA ASP A 139 11.06 33.13 -5.88
C ASP A 139 11.43 33.95 -4.63
N ALA A 140 11.89 35.18 -4.85
CA ALA A 140 12.26 36.08 -3.76
C ALA A 140 11.08 36.38 -2.80
N SER A 141 9.84 36.32 -3.31
CA SER A 141 8.61 36.46 -2.53
C SER A 141 8.28 35.25 -1.66
N SER A 142 8.84 34.07 -1.95
CA SER A 142 8.66 32.86 -1.16
C SER A 142 9.55 32.92 0.10
N PRO A 143 8.96 32.88 1.31
CA PRO A 143 9.72 33.03 2.54
C PRO A 143 10.59 31.81 2.82
N TRP A 144 11.75 32.05 3.43
CA TRP A 144 12.56 31.00 4.03
C TRP A 144 11.91 30.51 5.33
N LEU A 145 11.77 29.20 5.44
CA LEU A 145 11.28 28.51 6.64
C LEU A 145 12.47 28.03 7.46
N THR A 146 12.56 28.43 8.73
CA THR A 146 13.57 27.92 9.65
C THR A 146 13.10 26.62 10.29
N VAL A 147 13.93 25.58 10.25
CA VAL A 147 13.65 24.30 10.88
C VAL A 147 13.77 24.44 12.39
N VAL A 148 12.66 24.26 13.11
CA VAL A 148 12.59 24.39 14.59
C VAL A 148 12.41 23.06 15.31
N GLY A 149 12.10 21.99 14.58
CA GLY A 149 11.94 20.66 15.15
C GLY A 149 12.16 19.55 14.13
N VAL A 150 12.49 18.37 14.65
CA VAL A 150 12.58 17.12 13.88
C VAL A 150 11.68 16.08 14.54
N VAL A 151 10.90 15.35 13.75
CA VAL A 151 9.99 14.28 14.22
C VAL A 151 10.33 12.95 13.59
N ASP A 152 9.86 11.87 14.21
CA ASP A 152 9.86 10.55 13.57
C ASP A 152 9.14 10.57 12.22
N ASP A 153 9.58 9.67 11.35
CA ASP A 153 9.06 9.54 10.01
C ASP A 153 7.60 9.04 10.04
N VAL A 154 6.72 9.68 9.25
CA VAL A 154 5.30 9.34 9.18
C VAL A 154 4.99 8.75 7.81
N ARG A 155 4.35 7.59 7.80
CA ARG A 155 3.95 6.92 6.57
C ARG A 155 2.59 7.42 6.10
N TYR A 156 2.56 8.18 5.01
CA TYR A 156 1.31 8.75 4.46
C TYR A 156 0.59 7.81 3.52
N VAL A 157 1.32 6.99 2.76
CA VAL A 157 0.74 6.05 1.79
C VAL A 157 1.33 4.68 2.06
N TRP A 158 0.49 3.65 2.00
CA TRP A 158 0.93 2.27 2.18
C TRP A 158 1.90 1.85 1.06
N MET A 159 1.87 2.53 -0.09
CA MET A 159 2.60 2.22 -1.32
C MET A 159 4.05 2.76 -1.36
N ASP A 160 4.48 3.53 -0.36
CA ASP A 160 5.85 4.04 -0.35
C ASP A 160 6.82 3.00 0.21
N ARG A 161 7.89 2.68 -0.53
CA ARG A 161 8.94 1.73 -0.09
C ARG A 161 9.68 2.18 1.17
N ALA A 162 9.66 3.48 1.43
CA ALA A 162 10.15 4.08 2.65
C ALA A 162 9.29 5.29 2.99
N GLU A 163 9.18 5.65 4.27
CA GLU A 163 8.59 6.94 4.63
C GLU A 163 9.29 8.06 3.86
N GLY A 164 8.54 8.80 3.04
CA GLY A 164 9.08 9.89 2.24
C GLY A 164 9.54 11.06 3.11
N PRO A 165 10.45 11.93 2.61
CA PRO A 165 10.75 13.18 3.29
C PRO A 165 9.46 13.98 3.47
N ALA A 166 9.26 14.56 4.66
CA ALA A 166 8.08 15.36 4.97
C ALA A 166 8.46 16.67 5.64
N ILE A 167 7.76 17.73 5.25
CA ILE A 167 7.90 19.09 5.78
C ILE A 167 6.54 19.53 6.31
N TYR A 168 6.53 19.93 7.57
CA TYR A 168 5.37 20.40 8.28
C TYR A 168 5.48 21.91 8.48
N ARG A 169 4.39 22.63 8.26
CA ARG A 169 4.25 24.06 8.50
C ARG A 169 3.11 24.32 9.49
N PRO A 170 3.15 25.40 10.29
CA PRO A 170 2.00 25.82 11.08
C PRO A 170 0.83 26.15 10.16
N TYR A 171 -0.37 25.64 10.46
CA TYR A 171 -1.55 25.96 9.66
C TYR A 171 -1.89 27.46 9.65
N ARG A 172 -1.54 28.21 10.70
CA ARG A 172 -1.71 29.69 10.75
C ARG A 172 -0.81 30.42 9.76
N GLN A 173 0.37 29.88 9.45
CA GLN A 173 1.31 30.43 8.47
C GLN A 173 1.05 29.92 7.04
N SER A 174 0.41 28.75 6.90
CA SER A 174 0.06 28.16 5.60
C SER A 174 -1.37 27.59 5.59
N PRO A 175 -2.41 28.45 5.73
CA PRO A 175 -3.78 27.98 5.85
C PRO A 175 -4.28 27.46 4.51
N GLN A 176 -4.61 26.17 4.45
CA GLN A 176 -5.03 25.50 3.22
C GLN A 176 -6.52 25.78 2.91
N TYR A 177 -6.95 25.60 1.66
CA TYR A 177 -8.39 25.60 1.31
C TYR A 177 -9.06 24.27 1.66
N TYR A 178 -8.29 23.18 1.61
CA TYR A 178 -8.71 21.85 2.00
C TYR A 178 -7.99 21.46 3.28
N ALA A 179 -8.75 21.11 4.31
CA ALA A 179 -8.20 20.61 5.56
C ALA A 179 -9.02 19.43 6.10
N ALA A 180 -8.34 18.56 6.82
CA ALA A 180 -8.93 17.50 7.60
C ALA A 180 -8.75 17.82 9.09
N PHE A 181 -9.81 17.64 9.85
CA PHE A 181 -9.78 17.69 11.30
C PHE A 181 -9.80 16.29 11.88
N ALA A 182 -9.20 16.12 13.04
CA ALA A 182 -9.40 14.93 13.83
C ALA A 182 -9.56 15.27 15.31
N VAL A 183 -10.39 14.48 15.98
CA VAL A 183 -10.52 14.51 17.45
C VAL A 183 -10.12 13.16 18.01
N ARG A 184 -9.20 13.17 18.97
CA ARG A 184 -8.86 11.99 19.76
C ARG A 184 -9.77 11.94 20.97
N VAL A 185 -10.45 10.83 21.18
CA VAL A 185 -11.40 10.64 22.28
C VAL A 185 -10.95 9.55 23.23
N ALA A 186 -11.54 9.48 24.43
CA ALA A 186 -11.31 8.39 25.38
C ALA A 186 -12.32 7.22 25.26
N GLY A 187 -13.44 7.43 24.56
CA GLY A 187 -14.50 6.44 24.34
C GLY A 187 -14.77 6.19 22.86
N ASP A 188 -16.03 5.87 22.50
CA ASP A 188 -16.44 5.65 21.11
C ASP A 188 -16.40 6.96 20.29
N PRO A 189 -15.54 7.07 19.26
CA PRO A 189 -15.49 8.26 18.42
C PRO A 189 -16.75 8.44 17.56
N ALA A 190 -17.46 7.36 17.22
CA ALA A 190 -18.67 7.48 16.39
C ALA A 190 -19.79 8.23 17.11
N ALA A 191 -19.87 8.12 18.45
CA ALA A 191 -20.82 8.86 19.28
C ALA A 191 -20.60 10.39 19.24
N LEU A 192 -19.40 10.87 18.92
CA LEU A 192 -19.09 12.31 18.86
C LEU A 192 -19.44 12.97 17.52
N VAL A 193 -19.85 12.20 16.51
CA VAL A 193 -20.14 12.73 15.16
C VAL A 193 -21.18 13.87 15.18
N PRO A 194 -22.33 13.76 15.89
CA PRO A 194 -23.30 14.87 15.93
C PRO A 194 -22.74 16.13 16.60
N ALA A 195 -21.97 15.96 17.68
CA ALA A 195 -21.35 17.07 18.41
C ALA A 195 -20.27 17.76 17.55
N ALA A 196 -19.43 16.99 16.85
CA ALA A 196 -18.44 17.52 15.93
C ALA A 196 -19.08 18.30 14.77
N ARG A 197 -20.18 17.78 14.20
CA ARG A 197 -20.94 18.47 13.15
C ARG A 197 -21.48 19.81 13.66
N ALA A 198 -22.06 19.83 14.85
CA ALA A 198 -22.57 21.06 15.46
C ALA A 198 -21.45 22.07 15.77
N ALA A 199 -20.29 21.60 16.24
CA ALA A 199 -19.13 22.45 16.54
C ALA A 199 -18.60 23.19 15.31
N ILE A 200 -18.50 22.52 14.16
CA ILE A 200 -18.09 23.15 12.90
C ILE A 200 -19.20 24.05 12.34
N ALA A 201 -20.46 23.60 12.39
CA ALA A 201 -21.59 24.40 11.92
C ALA A 201 -21.76 25.72 12.69
N LYS A 202 -21.31 25.81 13.95
CA LYS A 202 -21.26 27.07 14.71
C LYS A 202 -20.28 28.09 14.14
N VAL A 203 -19.24 27.64 13.44
CA VAL A 203 -18.26 28.52 12.80
C VAL A 203 -18.77 28.98 11.45
N ASP A 204 -19.22 28.03 10.61
CA ASP A 204 -19.82 28.31 9.31
C ASP A 204 -20.82 27.18 8.94
N PRO A 205 -22.14 27.44 8.97
CA PRO A 205 -23.16 26.44 8.64
C PRO A 205 -23.09 25.95 7.19
N GLU A 206 -22.51 26.73 6.27
CA GLU A 206 -22.40 26.37 4.85
C GLU A 206 -21.23 25.43 4.56
N ARG A 207 -20.43 25.08 5.59
CA ARG A 207 -19.26 24.21 5.48
C ARG A 207 -19.48 22.90 6.25
N PRO A 208 -20.36 22.02 5.75
CA PRO A 208 -20.63 20.75 6.43
C PRO A 208 -19.39 19.86 6.41
N ILE A 209 -19.15 19.18 7.53
CA ILE A 209 -18.17 18.11 7.57
C ILE A 209 -18.65 16.91 6.75
N PHE A 210 -17.72 16.31 6.02
CA PHE A 210 -17.93 15.10 5.23
C PHE A 210 -16.79 14.10 5.48
N GLU A 211 -16.94 12.87 4.95
CA GLU A 211 -15.99 11.76 5.18
C GLU A 211 -15.64 11.56 6.66
N VAL A 212 -16.67 11.59 7.51
CA VAL A 212 -16.50 11.40 8.95
C VAL A 212 -16.28 9.92 9.23
N LYS A 213 -15.04 9.54 9.55
CA LYS A 213 -14.61 8.14 9.69
C LYS A 213 -13.61 8.01 10.83
N THR A 214 -13.56 6.86 11.48
CA THR A 214 -12.46 6.58 12.40
C THR A 214 -11.16 6.39 11.62
N MET A 215 -10.01 6.68 12.23
CA MET A 215 -8.72 6.47 11.57
C MET A 215 -8.51 4.98 11.23
N ALA A 216 -9.07 4.07 12.02
CA ALA A 216 -9.08 2.63 11.71
C ALA A 216 -9.85 2.32 10.41
N GLN A 217 -11.01 2.95 10.19
CA GLN A 217 -11.75 2.85 8.93
C GLN A 217 -10.95 3.41 7.76
N VAL A 218 -10.35 4.60 7.92
CA VAL A 218 -9.49 5.22 6.89
C VAL A 218 -8.36 4.29 6.47
N ILE A 219 -7.66 3.69 7.43
CA ILE A 219 -6.59 2.72 7.16
C ILE A 219 -7.14 1.50 6.43
N SER A 220 -8.27 0.92 6.90
CA SER A 220 -8.86 -0.27 6.27
C SER A 220 -9.27 -0.02 4.82
N GLU A 221 -9.91 1.11 4.54
CA GLU A 221 -10.37 1.48 3.21
C GLU A 221 -9.20 1.78 2.26
N SER A 222 -8.10 2.34 2.78
CA SER A 222 -6.90 2.62 2.00
C SER A 222 -6.27 1.36 1.37
N THR A 223 -6.56 0.19 1.95
CA THR A 223 -6.04 -1.11 1.47
C THR A 223 -6.99 -1.84 0.50
N LEU A 224 -8.24 -1.39 0.36
CA LEU A 224 -9.24 -2.05 -0.48
C LEU A 224 -8.80 -2.19 -1.95
N PRO A 225 -8.20 -1.18 -2.62
CA PRO A 225 -7.76 -1.33 -4.01
C PRO A 225 -6.77 -2.48 -4.22
N ILE A 226 -5.90 -2.72 -3.24
CA ILE A 226 -4.95 -3.85 -3.27
C ILE A 226 -5.69 -5.17 -3.12
N ALA A 227 -6.63 -5.24 -2.19
CA ALA A 227 -7.40 -6.45 -1.97
C ALA A 227 -8.14 -6.86 -3.25
N TYR A 228 -8.73 -5.90 -3.98
CA TYR A 228 -9.34 -6.16 -5.28
C TYR A 228 -8.34 -6.66 -6.32
N LEU A 229 -7.19 -5.99 -6.48
CA LEU A 229 -6.14 -6.43 -7.40
C LEU A 229 -5.61 -7.82 -7.04
N ALA A 230 -5.41 -8.11 -5.76
CA ALA A 230 -4.97 -9.41 -5.27
C ALA A 230 -5.99 -10.51 -5.58
N VAL A 231 -7.28 -10.23 -5.42
CA VAL A 231 -8.35 -11.17 -5.81
C VAL A 231 -8.35 -11.40 -7.32
N MET A 232 -8.26 -10.34 -8.14
CA MET A 232 -8.22 -10.47 -9.60
C MET A 232 -7.02 -11.28 -10.08
N LEU A 233 -5.82 -11.00 -9.54
CA LEU A 233 -4.61 -11.76 -9.84
C LEU A 233 -4.69 -13.20 -9.31
N GLY A 234 -5.32 -13.41 -8.16
CA GLY A 234 -5.59 -14.75 -7.62
C GLY A 234 -6.50 -15.57 -8.54
N VAL A 235 -7.58 -14.98 -9.05
CA VAL A 235 -8.47 -15.61 -10.04
C VAL A 235 -7.73 -15.89 -11.35
N ALA A 236 -6.96 -14.94 -11.86
CA ALA A 236 -6.15 -15.13 -13.07
C ALA A 236 -5.10 -16.25 -12.88
N GLY A 237 -4.45 -16.32 -11.73
CA GLY A 237 -3.53 -17.39 -11.35
C GLY A 237 -4.21 -18.75 -11.28
N ALA A 238 -5.40 -18.83 -10.68
CA ALA A 238 -6.20 -20.05 -10.63
C ALA A 238 -6.59 -20.54 -12.03
N LEU A 239 -7.01 -19.63 -12.92
CA LEU A 239 -7.29 -19.94 -14.33
C LEU A 239 -6.05 -20.42 -15.08
N ALA A 240 -4.90 -19.78 -14.86
CA ALA A 240 -3.64 -20.21 -15.46
C ALA A 240 -3.24 -21.62 -15.00
N VAL A 241 -3.40 -21.94 -13.71
CA VAL A 241 -3.19 -23.29 -13.18
C VAL A 241 -4.15 -24.28 -13.83
N LEU A 242 -5.44 -23.95 -13.96
CA LEU A 242 -6.42 -24.82 -14.64
C LEU A 242 -6.05 -25.08 -16.11
N LEU A 243 -5.66 -24.04 -16.85
CA LEU A 243 -5.23 -24.17 -18.25
C LEU A 243 -3.96 -25.02 -18.37
N ALA A 244 -2.97 -24.78 -17.51
CA ALA A 244 -1.76 -25.60 -17.45
C ALA A 244 -2.09 -27.06 -17.10
N SER A 245 -3.02 -27.29 -16.17
CA SER A 245 -3.49 -28.62 -15.76
C SER A 245 -4.09 -29.39 -16.94
N MET A 246 -4.94 -28.73 -17.72
CA MET A 246 -5.53 -29.32 -18.93
C MET A 246 -4.47 -29.65 -19.99
N GLY A 247 -3.50 -28.76 -20.20
CA GLY A 247 -2.38 -28.99 -21.12
C GLY A 247 -1.51 -30.18 -20.69
N VAL A 248 -1.11 -30.23 -19.42
CA VAL A 248 -0.35 -31.36 -18.85
C VAL A 248 -1.15 -32.65 -18.99
N TYR A 249 -2.44 -32.64 -18.65
CA TYR A 249 -3.30 -33.82 -18.79
C TYR A 249 -3.38 -34.28 -20.24
N GLY A 250 -3.62 -33.37 -21.19
CA GLY A 250 -3.72 -33.68 -22.61
C GLY A 250 -2.45 -34.32 -23.17
N VAL A 251 -1.29 -33.68 -22.96
CA VAL A 251 0.01 -34.18 -23.45
C VAL A 251 0.36 -35.53 -22.82
N MET A 252 0.16 -35.68 -21.51
CA MET A 252 0.53 -36.91 -20.81
C MET A 252 -0.42 -38.07 -21.08
N ALA A 253 -1.73 -37.80 -21.12
CA ALA A 253 -2.72 -38.83 -21.44
C ALA A 253 -2.56 -39.31 -22.89
N PHE A 254 -2.34 -38.38 -23.83
CA PHE A 254 -2.11 -38.73 -25.23
C PHE A 254 -0.85 -39.61 -25.39
N GLY A 255 0.25 -39.25 -24.74
CA GLY A 255 1.48 -40.06 -24.79
C GLY A 255 1.36 -41.46 -24.17
N VAL A 256 0.41 -41.68 -23.27
CA VAL A 256 0.08 -43.03 -22.76
C VAL A 256 -0.84 -43.78 -23.73
N ILE A 257 -1.83 -43.08 -24.31
CA ILE A 257 -2.76 -43.65 -25.29
C ILE A 257 -1.99 -44.14 -26.53
N GLU A 258 -1.05 -43.36 -27.05
CA GLU A 258 -0.22 -43.74 -28.20
C GLU A 258 0.61 -45.02 -27.94
N ARG A 259 0.90 -45.31 -26.66
CA ARG A 259 1.65 -46.50 -26.22
C ARG A 259 0.77 -47.62 -25.69
N THR A 260 -0.55 -47.54 -25.87
CA THR A 260 -1.50 -48.60 -25.46
C THR A 260 -1.21 -49.94 -26.13
N HIS A 261 -0.77 -49.95 -27.40
CA HIS A 261 -0.37 -51.17 -28.10
C HIS A 261 0.83 -51.85 -27.42
N GLU A 262 1.86 -51.09 -27.04
CA GLU A 262 3.00 -51.63 -26.28
C GLU A 262 2.58 -52.20 -24.92
N ILE A 263 1.63 -51.53 -24.25
CA ILE A 263 1.06 -52.00 -22.98
C ILE A 263 0.32 -53.32 -23.21
N GLY A 264 -0.51 -53.43 -24.24
CA GLY A 264 -1.27 -54.64 -24.58
C GLY A 264 -0.37 -55.83 -24.92
N VAL A 265 0.67 -55.63 -25.73
CA VAL A 265 1.65 -56.69 -26.06
C VAL A 265 2.37 -57.19 -24.81
N ARG A 266 2.80 -56.30 -23.91
CA ARG A 266 3.45 -56.70 -22.65
C ARG A 266 2.52 -57.48 -21.73
N MET A 267 1.26 -57.07 -21.64
CA MET A 267 0.25 -57.79 -20.87
C MET A 267 -0.01 -59.18 -21.45
N ALA A 268 -0.08 -59.32 -22.78
CA ALA A 268 -0.23 -60.61 -23.46
C ALA A 268 0.97 -61.55 -23.25
N LEU A 269 2.18 -60.99 -23.10
CA LEU A 269 3.40 -61.73 -22.76
C LEU A 269 3.53 -62.05 -21.26
N GLY A 270 2.52 -61.73 -20.43
CA GLY A 270 2.50 -62.04 -18.99
C GLY A 270 3.24 -61.05 -18.11
N ALA A 271 3.50 -59.82 -18.59
CA ALA A 271 4.15 -58.79 -17.77
C ALA A 271 3.30 -58.41 -16.55
N ASN A 272 3.96 -58.18 -15.42
CA ASN A 272 3.32 -57.70 -14.21
C ASN A 272 2.68 -56.30 -14.45
N PRO A 273 1.38 -56.12 -14.16
CA PRO A 273 0.69 -54.83 -14.34
C PRO A 273 1.35 -53.69 -13.56
N LEU A 274 1.88 -53.98 -12.36
CA LEU A 274 2.52 -52.99 -11.51
C LEU A 274 3.83 -52.46 -12.11
N ASP A 275 4.64 -53.34 -12.71
CA ASP A 275 5.92 -52.95 -13.32
C ASP A 275 5.70 -52.12 -14.59
N THR A 276 4.66 -52.47 -15.36
CA THR A 276 4.26 -51.70 -16.54
C THR A 276 3.75 -50.32 -16.13
N LEU A 277 2.85 -50.22 -15.14
CA LEU A 277 2.36 -48.95 -14.62
C LEU A 277 3.49 -48.06 -14.08
N ARG A 278 4.43 -48.64 -13.33
CA ARG A 278 5.56 -47.91 -12.74
C ARG A 278 6.47 -47.29 -13.81
N LEU A 279 6.65 -47.97 -14.95
CA LEU A 279 7.44 -47.45 -16.06
C LEU A 279 6.83 -46.17 -16.65
N PHE A 280 5.53 -46.17 -16.92
CA PHE A 280 4.83 -45.02 -17.49
C PHE A 280 4.73 -43.87 -16.50
N LEU A 281 4.41 -44.16 -15.23
CA LEU A 281 4.43 -43.18 -14.16
C LEU A 281 5.82 -42.54 -14.00
N ARG A 282 6.91 -43.33 -14.03
CA ARG A 282 8.27 -42.79 -13.94
C ARG A 282 8.59 -41.86 -15.12
N ARG A 283 8.21 -42.24 -16.34
CA ARG A 283 8.43 -41.39 -17.53
C ARG A 283 7.66 -40.06 -17.43
N GLY A 284 6.39 -40.11 -17.05
CA GLY A 284 5.58 -38.91 -16.85
C GLY A 284 6.10 -38.02 -15.72
N MET A 285 6.52 -38.62 -14.61
CA MET A 285 7.09 -37.89 -13.48
C MET A 285 8.44 -37.27 -13.77
N VAL A 286 9.29 -37.90 -14.60
CA VAL A 286 10.53 -37.26 -15.07
C VAL A 286 10.19 -35.99 -15.87
N LEU A 287 9.21 -36.04 -16.76
CA LEU A 287 8.80 -34.87 -17.55
C LEU A 287 8.18 -33.76 -16.67
N ALA A 288 7.34 -34.13 -15.70
CA ALA A 288 6.74 -33.18 -14.77
C ALA A 288 7.79 -32.53 -13.86
N THR A 289 8.72 -33.31 -13.32
CA THR A 289 9.77 -32.79 -12.44
C THR A 289 10.78 -31.93 -13.18
N THR A 290 11.14 -32.24 -14.43
CA THR A 290 11.98 -31.34 -15.25
C THR A 290 11.27 -30.04 -15.56
N GLY A 291 9.98 -30.10 -15.94
CA GLY A 291 9.16 -28.91 -16.15
C GLY A 291 9.07 -28.02 -14.92
N ILE A 292 8.81 -28.60 -13.74
CA ILE A 292 8.78 -27.88 -12.46
C ILE A 292 10.15 -27.29 -12.12
N SER A 293 11.23 -28.05 -12.32
CA SER A 293 12.59 -27.61 -12.01
C SER A 293 13.04 -26.42 -12.86
N ILE A 294 12.54 -26.30 -14.09
CA ILE A 294 12.78 -25.15 -14.98
C ILE A 294 11.81 -24.01 -14.68
N GLY A 295 10.53 -24.33 -14.45
CA GLY A 295 9.47 -23.37 -14.22
C GLY A 295 9.66 -22.56 -12.93
N LEU A 296 10.14 -23.18 -11.85
CA LEU A 296 10.37 -22.52 -10.56
C LEU A 296 11.39 -21.36 -10.65
N PRO A 297 12.62 -21.56 -11.18
CA PRO A 297 13.56 -20.47 -11.42
C PRO A 297 12.99 -19.35 -12.32
N CYS A 298 12.28 -19.70 -13.39
CA CYS A 298 11.65 -18.72 -14.27
C CYS A 298 10.59 -17.90 -13.53
N ALA A 299 9.71 -18.56 -12.76
CA ALA A 299 8.66 -17.91 -11.99
C ALA A 299 9.22 -17.00 -10.89
N LEU A 300 10.28 -17.43 -10.19
CA LEU A 300 10.99 -16.60 -9.21
C LEU A 300 11.65 -15.38 -9.85
N SER A 301 12.25 -15.55 -11.04
CA SER A 301 12.89 -14.45 -11.77
C SER A 301 11.87 -13.41 -12.23
N LEU A 302 10.74 -13.87 -12.78
CA LEU A 302 9.62 -13.02 -13.16
C LEU A 302 8.97 -12.32 -11.96
N ALA A 303 8.79 -13.03 -10.84
CA ALA A 303 8.25 -12.45 -9.61
C ALA A 303 9.17 -11.35 -9.06
N ARG A 304 10.50 -11.54 -9.11
CA ARG A 304 11.46 -10.50 -8.74
C ARG A 304 11.38 -9.29 -9.67
N LEU A 305 11.29 -9.51 -10.98
CA LEU A 305 11.12 -8.42 -11.95
C LEU A 305 9.80 -7.66 -11.69
N ALA A 306 8.72 -8.39 -11.41
CA ALA A 306 7.44 -7.80 -11.04
C ALA A 306 7.54 -7.00 -9.73
N ALA A 307 8.29 -7.46 -8.73
CA ALA A 307 8.49 -6.72 -7.48
C ALA A 307 9.27 -5.40 -7.65
N TYR A 308 10.04 -5.25 -8.74
CA TYR A 308 10.65 -3.96 -9.08
C TYR A 308 9.63 -2.93 -9.55
N VAL A 309 8.57 -3.36 -10.23
CA VAL A 309 7.55 -2.50 -10.85
C VAL A 309 6.31 -2.35 -9.95
N LEU A 310 5.87 -3.44 -9.32
CA LEU A 310 4.69 -3.49 -8.45
C LEU A 310 5.10 -3.41 -6.98
N TYR A 311 4.50 -2.47 -6.28
CA TYR A 311 4.70 -2.28 -4.86
C TYR A 311 4.00 -3.35 -4.02
N GLY A 312 4.62 -3.80 -2.93
CA GLY A 312 4.00 -4.68 -1.93
C GLY A 312 3.94 -6.17 -2.30
N VAL A 313 4.39 -6.55 -3.50
CA VAL A 313 4.53 -7.95 -3.90
C VAL A 313 5.77 -8.54 -3.22
N ARG A 314 5.56 -9.52 -2.34
CA ARG A 314 6.65 -10.36 -1.84
C ARG A 314 6.90 -11.46 -2.86
N PRO A 315 8.00 -11.42 -3.63
CA PRO A 315 8.26 -12.39 -4.70
C PRO A 315 8.59 -13.80 -4.17
N ASN A 316 8.61 -14.00 -2.85
CA ASN A 316 9.09 -15.21 -2.22
C ASN A 316 8.07 -15.71 -1.20
N ASP A 317 6.86 -16.02 -1.64
CA ASP A 317 5.89 -16.79 -0.86
C ASP A 317 6.07 -18.28 -1.17
N PRO A 318 6.73 -19.07 -0.29
CA PRO A 318 7.00 -20.48 -0.54
C PRO A 318 5.71 -21.30 -0.70
N PHE A 319 4.62 -20.87 -0.05
CA PHE A 319 3.36 -21.59 -0.08
C PHE A 319 2.79 -21.66 -1.50
N VAL A 320 2.82 -20.54 -2.25
CA VAL A 320 2.31 -20.48 -3.63
C VAL A 320 3.11 -21.39 -4.56
N TYR A 321 4.45 -21.37 -4.45
CA TYR A 321 5.32 -22.20 -5.28
C TYR A 321 5.18 -23.70 -4.99
N ILE A 322 5.08 -24.07 -3.71
CA ILE A 322 4.87 -25.45 -3.29
C ILE A 322 3.48 -25.92 -3.72
N ALA A 323 2.44 -25.14 -3.45
CA ALA A 323 1.06 -25.49 -3.79
C ALA A 323 0.89 -25.69 -5.31
N ALA A 324 1.43 -24.78 -6.14
CA ALA A 324 1.38 -24.91 -7.59
C ALA A 324 2.13 -26.17 -8.08
N SER A 325 3.33 -26.41 -7.54
CA SER A 325 4.16 -27.55 -7.93
C SER A 325 3.53 -28.90 -7.55
N VAL A 326 2.98 -29.01 -6.33
CA VAL A 326 2.25 -30.19 -5.86
C VAL A 326 0.99 -30.42 -6.68
N THR A 327 0.25 -29.35 -6.99
CA THR A 327 -0.97 -29.43 -7.82
C THR A 327 -0.64 -29.98 -9.21
N LEU A 328 0.33 -29.39 -9.90
CA LEU A 328 0.75 -29.85 -11.24
C LEU A 328 1.32 -31.27 -11.21
N ALA A 329 2.10 -31.64 -10.19
CA ALA A 329 2.60 -33.01 -10.02
C ALA A 329 1.46 -34.01 -9.77
N GLY A 330 0.44 -33.63 -8.99
CA GLY A 330 -0.76 -34.45 -8.77
C GLY A 330 -1.55 -34.67 -10.06
N ILE A 331 -1.74 -33.63 -10.86
CA ILE A 331 -2.41 -33.72 -12.17
C ILE A 331 -1.59 -34.57 -13.14
N ALA A 332 -0.28 -34.41 -13.16
CA ALA A 332 0.64 -35.22 -13.93
C ALA A 332 0.50 -36.72 -13.58
N LEU A 333 0.50 -37.04 -12.29
CA LEU A 333 0.27 -38.41 -11.81
C LEU A 333 -1.07 -38.97 -12.27
N LEU A 334 -2.16 -38.21 -12.10
CA LEU A 334 -3.50 -38.61 -12.52
C LEU A 334 -3.59 -38.82 -14.04
N ALA A 335 -2.99 -37.93 -14.82
CA ALA A 335 -2.95 -37.99 -16.28
C ALA A 335 -2.20 -39.22 -16.80
N CYS A 336 -1.15 -39.67 -16.11
CA CYS A 336 -0.47 -40.92 -16.45
C CYS A 336 -1.20 -42.15 -15.92
N TYR A 337 -1.74 -42.08 -14.70
CA TYR A 337 -2.35 -43.22 -14.01
C TYR A 337 -3.67 -43.66 -14.65
N VAL A 338 -4.57 -42.73 -14.97
CA VAL A 338 -5.92 -43.06 -15.46
C VAL A 338 -5.90 -43.78 -16.82
N PRO A 339 -5.18 -43.29 -17.85
CA PRO A 339 -5.10 -43.98 -19.14
C PRO A 339 -4.32 -45.29 -19.05
N ALA A 340 -3.22 -45.34 -18.28
CA ALA A 340 -2.44 -46.56 -18.10
C ALA A 340 -3.26 -47.66 -17.42
N ARG A 341 -4.04 -47.30 -16.37
CA ARG A 341 -4.94 -48.24 -15.70
C ARG A 341 -6.06 -48.71 -16.61
N ARG A 342 -6.61 -47.84 -17.46
CA ARG A 342 -7.59 -48.26 -18.48
C ARG A 342 -6.95 -49.24 -19.46
N ALA A 343 -5.78 -48.93 -20.01
CA ALA A 343 -5.07 -49.79 -20.96
C ALA A 343 -4.77 -51.20 -20.40
N MET A 344 -4.39 -51.30 -19.12
CA MET A 344 -4.15 -52.58 -18.45
C MET A 344 -5.41 -53.41 -18.18
N ARG A 345 -6.60 -52.80 -18.23
CA ARG A 345 -7.90 -53.46 -18.01
C ARG A 345 -8.60 -53.83 -19.32
N VAL A 346 -8.11 -53.38 -20.46
CA VAL A 346 -8.64 -53.80 -21.76
C VAL A 346 -8.18 -55.23 -22.02
N ASP A 347 -9.12 -56.09 -22.40
CA ASP A 347 -8.87 -57.48 -22.71
C ASP A 347 -7.87 -57.58 -23.90
N PRO A 348 -6.73 -58.29 -23.77
CA PRO A 348 -5.70 -58.36 -24.82
C PRO A 348 -6.25 -58.82 -26.18
N MET A 349 -7.37 -59.54 -26.21
CA MET A 349 -8.06 -59.95 -27.44
C MET A 349 -8.80 -58.82 -28.16
N VAL A 350 -9.17 -57.73 -27.47
CA VAL A 350 -9.81 -56.54 -28.07
C VAL A 350 -8.76 -55.55 -28.58
N ALA A 351 -7.59 -55.47 -27.95
CA ALA A 351 -6.51 -54.58 -28.34
C ALA A 351 -5.84 -54.94 -29.70
N LEU A 352 -5.94 -56.21 -30.13
CA LEU A 352 -5.41 -56.71 -31.40
C LEU A 352 -6.41 -56.60 -32.58
N ARG A 353 -7.64 -56.13 -32.34
CA ARG A 353 -8.75 -56.17 -33.32
C ARG A 353 -9.20 -54.81 -33.85
N TYR A 354 -8.57 -53.73 -33.42
CA TYR A 354 -8.76 -52.39 -33.99
C TYR A 354 -7.51 -52.01 -34.80
N GLU A 355 -7.63 -52.09 -36.13
CA GLU A 355 -6.81 -51.34 -37.10
C GLU A 355 -7.26 -49.88 -37.16
#